data_AF-A0A7R8UK53-F1
#
_entry.id   AF-A0A7R8UK53-F1
#
_cell.length_a   1.000
_cell.length_b   1.000
_cell.length_c   1.000
_cell.angle_alpha   90.00
_cell.angle_beta   90.00
_cell.angle_gamma   90.00
#
_symmetry.space_group_name_H-M   'P 1'
#
loop_
_entity.id
_entity.type
_entity.pdbx_description
1 polymer ?
#
loop_
_entity_poly.entity_id
_entity_poly.type
_entity_poly.pdbx_seq_one_letter_code
_entity_poly.pdbx_strand_id
1 'polypeptide(L)'
;MEAILEKVNNLTQQQDVTGQEIQRLLSNYRKDSVARKTREYLTTRLEQLENLWTAFSERNEELEELAHYLPAHPYFEKQYFSSMQREYTKYKDDIAERLQGLEGASKLNIDLGKSATGALDTKAARAVNNAQNELPSDVVVLIRQQQSRLRAVENIISGIDTVEQAQPK
;
A
#
# COMPACT_ATOMS: atom_id res chain seq x y z
N MET A 1 -2.96 -26.13 -38.14
CA MET A 1 -3.19 -26.68 -36.79
C MET A 1 -1.91 -26.64 -35.96
N GLU A 2 -0.82 -27.25 -36.42
CA GLU A 2 0.48 -27.28 -35.70
C GLU A 2 1.04 -25.88 -35.35
N ALA A 3 1.08 -24.96 -36.31
CA ALA A 3 1.53 -23.58 -36.07
C ALA A 3 0.66 -22.79 -35.07
N ILE A 4 -0.65 -23.10 -34.99
CA ILE A 4 -1.57 -22.46 -34.03
C ILE A 4 -1.30 -22.99 -32.62
N LEU A 5 -1.10 -24.32 -32.50
CA LEU A 5 -0.74 -24.95 -31.23
C LEU A 5 0.60 -24.43 -30.70
N GLU A 6 1.60 -24.29 -31.57
CA GLU A 6 2.89 -23.68 -31.20
C GLU A 6 2.73 -22.24 -30.72
N LYS A 7 1.94 -21.42 -31.44
CA LYS A 7 1.63 -20.04 -31.03
C LYS A 7 0.96 -19.99 -29.65
N VAL A 8 -0.07 -20.81 -29.42
CA VAL A 8 -0.79 -20.85 -28.13
C VAL A 8 0.12 -21.31 -26.99
N ASN A 9 0.97 -22.30 -27.22
CA ASN A 9 1.96 -22.75 -26.23
C ASN A 9 2.94 -21.63 -25.88
N ASN A 10 3.46 -20.92 -26.88
CA ASN A 10 4.38 -19.82 -26.67
C ASN A 10 3.73 -18.68 -25.87
N LEU A 11 2.52 -18.26 -26.26
CA LEU A 11 1.76 -17.24 -25.54
C LEU A 11 1.43 -17.67 -24.11
N THR A 12 1.04 -18.94 -23.90
CA THR A 12 0.78 -19.47 -22.55
C THR A 12 2.04 -19.44 -21.68
N GLN A 13 3.19 -19.82 -22.24
CA GLN A 13 4.46 -19.77 -21.52
C GLN A 13 4.86 -18.34 -21.14
N GLN A 14 4.71 -17.38 -22.07
CA GLN A 14 4.95 -15.97 -21.78
C GLN A 14 3.98 -15.44 -20.70
N GLN A 15 2.72 -15.86 -20.75
CA GLN A 15 1.71 -15.51 -19.76
C GLN A 15 2.08 -16.02 -18.36
N ASP A 16 2.60 -17.25 -18.25
CA ASP A 16 3.08 -17.80 -16.99
C ASP A 16 4.26 -17.00 -16.44
N VAL A 17 5.20 -16.59 -17.28
CA VAL A 17 6.34 -15.75 -16.88
C VAL A 17 5.86 -14.40 -16.34
N THR A 18 5.05 -13.66 -17.12
CA THR A 18 4.53 -12.36 -16.67
C THR A 18 3.67 -12.50 -15.41
N GLY A 19 2.86 -13.55 -15.30
CA GLY A 19 2.05 -13.81 -14.10
C GLY A 19 2.90 -14.10 -12.85
N GLN A 20 4.02 -14.83 -12.99
CA GLN A 20 4.97 -15.03 -11.89
C GLN A 20 5.65 -13.74 -11.45
N GLU A 21 5.97 -12.85 -12.39
CA GLU A 21 6.53 -11.53 -12.10
C GLU A 21 5.54 -10.66 -11.31
N ILE A 22 4.27 -10.65 -11.72
CA ILE A 22 3.19 -9.98 -10.97
C ILE A 22 3.15 -10.57 -9.55
N GLN A 23 3.01 -11.89 -9.40
CA GLN A 23 2.94 -12.53 -8.07
C GLN A 23 4.15 -12.21 -7.19
N ARG A 24 5.36 -12.15 -7.78
CA ARG A 24 6.58 -11.77 -7.06
C ARG A 24 6.53 -10.32 -6.60
N LEU A 25 6.14 -9.38 -7.46
CA LEU A 25 5.97 -7.97 -7.13
C LEU A 25 4.97 -7.81 -5.98
N LEU A 26 3.82 -8.47 -6.11
CA LEU A 26 2.75 -8.50 -5.12
C LEU A 26 3.22 -9.08 -3.78
N SER A 27 3.94 -10.20 -3.78
CA SER A 27 4.51 -10.81 -2.57
C SER A 27 5.50 -9.87 -1.88
N ASN A 28 6.41 -9.25 -2.64
CA ASN A 28 7.40 -8.33 -2.09
C ASN A 28 6.74 -7.12 -1.45
N TYR A 29 5.75 -6.52 -2.13
CA TYR A 29 4.98 -5.41 -1.59
C TYR A 29 4.27 -5.74 -0.27
N ARG A 30 3.68 -6.94 -0.15
CA ARG A 30 3.03 -7.40 1.09
C ARG A 30 4.01 -7.50 2.25
N LYS A 31 5.23 -7.97 1.98
CA LYS A 31 6.28 -8.18 2.99
C LYS A 31 7.00 -6.90 3.39
N ASP A 32 7.00 -5.90 2.52
CA ASP A 32 7.66 -4.63 2.78
C ASP A 32 6.96 -3.88 3.92
N SER A 33 7.78 -3.34 4.84
CA SER A 33 7.30 -2.62 6.02
C SER A 33 6.60 -1.31 5.65
N VAL A 34 5.72 -0.85 6.53
CA VAL A 34 4.99 0.43 6.34
C VAL A 34 5.96 1.61 6.14
N ALA A 35 7.10 1.62 6.85
CA ALA A 35 8.11 2.67 6.72
C ALA A 35 8.73 2.76 5.31
N ARG A 36 8.79 1.64 4.57
CA ARG A 36 9.31 1.62 3.19
C ARG A 36 8.28 2.07 2.15
N LYS A 37 6.99 2.10 2.50
CA LYS A 37 5.89 2.48 1.60
C LYS A 37 5.74 3.99 1.51
N THR A 38 6.81 4.66 1.10
CA THR A 38 6.83 6.10 0.79
C THR A 38 6.04 6.37 -0.49
N ARG A 39 5.72 7.65 -0.78
CA ARG A 39 5.04 8.04 -2.02
C ARG A 39 5.79 7.53 -3.26
N GLU A 40 7.10 7.81 -3.34
CA GLU A 40 7.94 7.39 -4.47
C GLU A 40 7.94 5.86 -4.65
N TYR A 41 8.09 5.11 -3.55
CA TYR A 41 8.00 3.65 -3.58
C TYR A 41 6.64 3.18 -4.12
N LEU A 42 5.55 3.73 -3.59
CA LEU A 42 4.19 3.34 -3.98
C LEU A 42 3.89 3.66 -5.45
N THR A 43 4.29 4.85 -5.92
CA THR A 43 4.16 5.23 -7.34
C THR A 43 4.96 4.28 -8.24
N THR A 44 6.22 4.00 -7.89
CA THR A 44 7.07 3.08 -8.65
C THR A 44 6.47 1.67 -8.73
N ARG A 45 5.91 1.19 -7.61
CA ARG A 45 5.25 -0.13 -7.56
C ARG A 45 3.96 -0.16 -8.36
N LEU A 46 3.19 0.91 -8.35
CA LEU A 46 1.98 1.02 -9.16
C LEU A 46 2.31 0.98 -10.65
N GLU A 47 3.29 1.79 -11.10
CA GLU A 47 3.75 1.81 -12.49
C GLU A 47 4.25 0.43 -12.96
N GLN A 48 5.06 -0.25 -12.13
CA GLN A 48 5.51 -1.61 -12.42
C GLN A 48 4.36 -2.60 -12.54
N LEU A 49 3.39 -2.52 -11.63
CA LEU A 49 2.22 -3.40 -11.62
C LEU A 49 1.33 -3.14 -12.85
N GLU A 50 1.11 -1.88 -13.22
CA GLU A 50 0.32 -1.53 -14.41
C GLU A 50 0.99 -1.99 -15.70
N ASN A 51 2.30 -1.78 -15.85
CA ASN A 51 3.04 -2.26 -17.04
C ASN A 51 2.97 -3.79 -17.19
N LEU A 52 3.18 -4.52 -16.10
CA LEU A 52 3.07 -5.99 -16.12
C LEU A 52 1.64 -6.44 -16.39
N TRP A 53 0.65 -5.77 -15.80
CA TRP A 53 -0.76 -6.10 -16.00
C TRP A 53 -1.20 -5.87 -17.44
N THR A 54 -0.83 -4.74 -18.05
CA THR A 54 -1.13 -4.45 -19.46
C THR A 54 -0.59 -5.55 -20.37
N ALA A 55 0.69 -5.92 -20.21
CA ALA A 55 1.28 -7.00 -21.00
C ALA A 55 0.59 -8.35 -20.77
N PHE A 56 0.15 -8.62 -19.54
CA PHE A 56 -0.60 -9.84 -19.21
C PHE A 56 -2.01 -9.84 -19.80
N SER A 57 -2.71 -8.71 -19.79
CA SER A 57 -4.06 -8.58 -20.34
C SER A 57 -4.09 -8.63 -21.86
N GLU A 58 -3.21 -7.90 -22.53
CA GLU A 58 -3.09 -7.94 -24.00
C GLU A 58 -2.81 -9.36 -24.49
N ARG A 59 -1.93 -10.08 -23.78
CA ARG A 59 -1.64 -11.48 -24.11
C ARG A 59 -2.82 -12.42 -23.87
N ASN A 60 -3.66 -12.13 -22.86
CA ASN A 60 -4.88 -12.90 -22.65
C ASN A 60 -5.88 -12.68 -23.79
N GLU A 61 -6.02 -11.44 -24.27
CA GLU A 61 -6.85 -11.12 -25.44
C GLU A 61 -6.38 -11.90 -26.68
N GLU A 62 -5.07 -11.94 -26.94
CA GLU A 62 -4.51 -12.76 -28.02
C GLU A 62 -4.81 -14.27 -27.86
N LEU A 63 -4.79 -14.78 -26.63
CA LEU A 63 -5.12 -16.18 -26.34
C LEU A 63 -6.62 -16.45 -26.54
N GLU A 64 -7.50 -15.53 -26.13
CA GLU A 64 -8.95 -15.64 -26.32
C GLU A 64 -9.33 -15.64 -27.80
N GLU A 65 -8.67 -14.83 -28.64
CA GLU A 65 -8.82 -14.87 -30.10
C GLU A 65 -8.45 -16.22 -30.73
N LEU A 66 -7.65 -17.03 -30.04
CA LEU A 66 -7.23 -18.35 -30.51
C LEU A 66 -8.04 -19.49 -29.87
N ALA A 67 -8.92 -19.19 -28.92
CA ALA A 67 -9.63 -20.19 -28.13
C ALA A 67 -10.54 -21.08 -28.99
N HIS A 68 -11.17 -20.55 -30.04
CA HIS A 68 -12.04 -21.33 -30.93
C HIS A 68 -11.28 -22.35 -31.77
N TYR A 69 -9.98 -22.15 -32.00
CA TYR A 69 -9.14 -23.12 -32.71
C TYR A 69 -8.67 -24.26 -31.80
N LEU A 70 -8.55 -24.03 -30.49
CA LEU A 70 -8.03 -24.98 -29.51
C LEU A 70 -8.83 -24.95 -28.19
N PRO A 71 -10.14 -25.26 -28.21
CA PRO A 71 -11.01 -25.10 -27.05
C PRO A 71 -10.67 -26.05 -25.89
N ALA A 72 -10.01 -27.17 -26.17
CA ALA A 72 -9.56 -28.15 -25.17
C ALA A 72 -8.14 -27.88 -24.64
N HIS A 73 -7.55 -26.71 -24.93
CA HIS A 73 -6.21 -26.39 -24.43
C HIS A 73 -6.25 -26.11 -22.92
N PRO A 74 -5.34 -26.68 -22.09
CA PRO A 74 -5.37 -26.57 -20.63
C PRO A 74 -5.32 -25.15 -20.06
N TYR A 75 -4.89 -24.18 -20.87
CA TYR A 75 -4.91 -22.77 -20.48
C TYR A 75 -6.34 -22.26 -20.25
N PHE A 76 -7.28 -22.58 -21.15
CA PHE A 76 -8.65 -22.05 -21.13
C PHE A 76 -9.53 -22.72 -20.06
N GLU A 77 -9.15 -23.89 -19.57
CA GLU A 77 -9.83 -24.56 -18.45
C GLU A 77 -9.50 -23.92 -17.11
N LYS A 78 -8.38 -23.19 -17.03
CA LYS A 78 -7.90 -22.58 -15.79
C LYS A 78 -8.48 -21.18 -15.64
N GLN A 79 -9.09 -20.91 -14.48
CA GLN A 79 -9.50 -19.57 -14.04
C GLN A 79 -8.28 -18.66 -13.69
N TYR A 80 -7.16 -18.86 -14.38
CA TYR A 80 -5.87 -18.24 -14.06
C TYR A 80 -5.90 -16.73 -14.29
N PHE A 81 -6.41 -16.31 -15.44
CA PHE A 81 -6.56 -14.89 -15.76
C PHE A 81 -7.43 -14.17 -14.72
N SER A 82 -8.63 -14.70 -14.45
CA SER A 82 -9.56 -14.11 -13.47
C SER A 82 -9.00 -14.09 -12.04
N SER A 83 -8.21 -15.10 -11.66
CA SER A 83 -7.50 -15.09 -10.37
C SER A 83 -6.45 -13.98 -10.32
N MET A 84 -5.68 -13.80 -11.40
CA MET A 84 -4.66 -12.75 -11.46
C MET A 84 -5.28 -11.36 -11.47
N GLN A 85 -6.38 -11.17 -12.21
CA GLN A 85 -7.13 -9.91 -12.25
C GLN A 85 -7.60 -9.48 -10.87
N ARG A 86 -8.12 -10.41 -10.08
CA ARG A 86 -8.57 -10.12 -8.71
C ARG A 86 -7.43 -9.65 -7.81
N GLU A 87 -6.28 -10.31 -7.90
CA GLU A 87 -5.10 -9.89 -7.15
C GLU A 87 -4.58 -8.53 -7.65
N TYR A 88 -4.50 -8.32 -8.96
CA TYR A 88 -4.14 -7.01 -9.54
C TYR A 88 -5.01 -5.88 -9.00
N THR A 89 -6.35 -5.99 -9.12
CA THR A 89 -7.28 -4.95 -8.68
C THR A 89 -7.13 -4.66 -7.19
N LYS A 90 -7.08 -5.70 -6.36
CA LYS A 90 -6.91 -5.56 -4.91
C LYS A 90 -5.65 -4.75 -4.54
N TYR A 91 -4.54 -4.99 -5.22
CA TYR A 91 -3.29 -4.28 -4.92
C TYR A 91 -3.24 -2.90 -5.51
N LYS A 92 -3.81 -2.71 -6.70
CA LYS A 92 -3.98 -1.38 -7.29
C LYS A 92 -4.73 -0.48 -6.32
N ASP A 93 -5.85 -0.96 -5.78
CA ASP A 93 -6.68 -0.22 -4.85
C ASP A 93 -5.95 0.08 -3.53
N ASP A 94 -5.26 -0.91 -2.92
CA ASP A 94 -4.48 -0.69 -1.69
C ASP A 94 -3.33 0.32 -1.89
N ILE A 95 -2.65 0.30 -3.05
CA ILE A 95 -1.60 1.28 -3.35
C ILE A 95 -2.22 2.67 -3.54
N ALA A 96 -3.33 2.77 -4.26
CA ALA A 96 -4.04 4.04 -4.49
C ALA A 96 -4.55 4.66 -3.19
N GLU A 97 -5.16 3.87 -2.30
CA GLU A 97 -5.63 4.32 -0.99
C GLU A 97 -4.48 4.88 -0.14
N ARG A 98 -3.33 4.19 -0.13
CA ARG A 98 -2.15 4.66 0.61
C ARG A 98 -1.57 5.95 0.03
N LEU A 99 -1.53 6.08 -1.29
CA LEU A 99 -1.09 7.31 -1.96
C LEU A 99 -1.98 8.50 -1.56
N GLN A 100 -3.32 8.32 -1.58
CA GLN A 100 -4.27 9.35 -1.14
C GLN A 100 -4.08 9.71 0.34
N GLY A 101 -3.86 8.71 1.21
CA GLY A 101 -3.59 8.93 2.64
C GLY A 101 -2.34 9.79 2.88
N LEU A 102 -1.28 9.59 2.08
CA LEU A 102 -0.05 10.39 2.15
C LEU A 102 -0.26 11.84 1.68
N GLU A 103 -1.15 12.07 0.71
CA GLU A 103 -1.52 13.44 0.29
C GLU A 103 -2.33 14.18 1.35
N GLY A 104 -3.28 13.49 2.00
CA GLY A 104 -4.08 14.04 3.10
C GLY A 104 -3.24 14.45 4.30
N ALA A 105 -2.29 13.60 4.71
CA ALA A 105 -1.36 13.89 5.80
C ALA A 105 -0.46 15.11 5.49
N SER A 106 -0.04 15.26 4.23
CA SER A 106 0.79 16.39 3.80
C SER A 106 0.04 17.73 3.88
N LYS A 107 -1.28 17.74 3.66
CA LYS A 107 -2.12 18.95 3.73
C LYS A 107 -2.36 19.39 5.18
N LEU A 108 -2.56 18.44 6.11
CA LEU A 108 -2.75 18.73 7.55
C LEU A 108 -1.51 19.38 8.19
N ASN A 109 -0.31 18.98 7.79
CA ASN A 109 0.94 19.56 8.30
C ASN A 109 1.16 21.02 7.87
N ILE A 110 0.59 21.46 6.74
CA ILE A 110 0.70 22.85 6.27
C ILE A 110 -0.25 23.77 7.04
N ASP A 111 -1.41 23.26 7.45
CA ASP A 111 -2.45 24.05 8.12
C ASP A 111 -2.16 24.27 9.62
N LEU A 112 -1.60 23.26 10.31
CA LEU A 112 -1.11 23.45 11.69
C LEU A 112 0.13 24.34 11.77
N GLY A 113 0.98 24.37 10.73
CA GLY A 113 2.21 25.18 10.69
C GLY A 113 1.97 26.68 10.48
N LYS A 114 0.80 27.08 9.96
CA LYS A 114 0.45 28.50 9.73
C LYS A 114 -0.32 29.16 10.87
N SER A 115 -0.78 28.39 11.87
CA SER A 115 -1.60 28.92 12.97
C SER A 115 -0.83 29.18 14.28
N ALA A 116 0.48 28.91 14.34
CA ALA A 116 1.28 29.00 15.57
C ALA A 116 2.00 30.36 15.79
N THR A 117 1.57 31.44 15.14
CA THR A 117 2.00 32.82 15.47
C THR A 117 0.79 33.71 15.63
N GLY A 118 0.05 33.56 16.73
CA GLY A 118 -1.07 34.44 17.02
C GLY A 118 -1.81 34.08 18.30
N ALA A 119 -1.50 34.82 19.35
CA ALA A 119 -2.31 35.03 20.55
C ALA A 119 -2.69 33.79 21.38
N LEU A 120 -1.94 33.63 22.48
CA LEU A 120 -2.46 33.11 23.75
C LEU A 120 -3.79 33.82 24.08
N ASP A 121 -4.92 33.11 23.95
CA ASP A 121 -6.15 33.53 24.62
C ASP A 121 -6.88 32.34 25.24
N THR A 122 -7.24 32.53 26.50
CA THR A 122 -7.51 31.50 27.52
C THR A 122 -8.95 30.96 27.45
N LYS A 123 -9.42 30.58 26.25
CA LYS A 123 -10.77 30.04 26.05
C LYS A 123 -10.86 28.67 25.38
N ALA A 124 -9.80 28.17 24.76
CA ALA A 124 -9.82 26.86 24.06
C ALA A 124 -9.78 25.64 25.01
N ALA A 125 -9.43 25.81 26.28
CA ALA A 125 -9.31 24.70 27.24
C ALA A 125 -10.66 24.03 27.62
N ARG A 126 -11.81 24.61 27.26
CA ARG A 126 -13.14 24.02 27.56
C ARG A 126 -13.77 23.22 26.41
N ALA A 127 -13.23 23.28 25.19
CA ALA A 127 -13.82 22.58 24.03
C ALA A 127 -13.32 21.13 23.85
N VAL A 128 -12.27 20.72 24.57
CA VAL A 128 -11.62 19.40 24.39
C VAL A 128 -12.40 18.24 25.02
N ASN A 129 -13.34 18.50 25.93
CA ASN A 129 -14.10 17.43 26.60
C ASN A 129 -15.38 16.97 25.87
N ASN A 130 -15.81 17.62 24.79
CA ASN A 130 -17.08 17.30 24.11
C ASN A 130 -16.95 16.59 22.75
N ALA A 131 -15.74 16.36 22.24
CA ALA A 131 -15.50 15.74 20.92
C ALA A 131 -15.10 14.25 20.97
N GLN A 132 -15.25 13.58 22.12
CA GLN A 132 -14.88 12.17 22.28
C GLN A 132 -15.95 11.16 21.81
N ASN A 133 -17.11 11.61 21.32
CA ASN A 133 -18.22 10.72 20.96
C ASN A 133 -18.42 10.42 19.47
N GLU A 134 -17.58 10.93 18.56
CA GLU A 134 -17.74 10.67 17.11
C GLU A 134 -16.45 10.30 16.37
N LEU A 135 -15.47 9.72 17.06
CA LEU A 135 -14.30 9.15 16.38
C LEU A 135 -14.53 7.66 16.12
N PRO A 136 -14.34 7.16 14.87
CA PRO A 136 -14.36 5.74 14.57
C PRO A 136 -13.44 4.97 15.52
N SER A 137 -13.91 3.84 16.06
CA SER A 137 -13.21 3.06 17.10
C SER A 137 -11.74 2.80 16.78
N ASP A 138 -11.42 2.54 15.51
CA ASP A 138 -10.05 2.25 15.05
C ASP A 138 -9.12 3.46 15.18
N VAL A 139 -9.64 4.68 14.97
CA VAL A 139 -8.91 5.94 15.15
C VAL A 139 -8.61 6.18 16.63
N VAL A 140 -9.55 5.87 17.52
CA VAL A 140 -9.37 6.01 18.97
C VAL A 140 -8.29 5.04 19.48
N VAL A 141 -8.26 3.80 18.95
CA VAL A 141 -7.23 2.80 19.28
C VAL A 141 -5.85 3.26 18.82
N LEU A 142 -5.74 3.77 17.59
CA LEU A 142 -4.48 4.30 17.05
C LEU A 142 -3.97 5.50 17.85
N ILE A 143 -4.84 6.43 18.26
CA ILE A 143 -4.48 7.59 19.08
C ILE A 143 -3.96 7.13 20.45
N ARG A 144 -4.65 6.19 21.12
CA ARG A 144 -4.19 5.65 22.41
C ARG A 144 -2.84 4.93 22.27
N GLN A 145 -2.63 4.21 21.19
CA GLN A 145 -1.37 3.51 20.94
C GLN A 145 -0.23 4.49 20.70
N GLN A 146 -0.46 5.58 19.95
CA GLN A 146 0.55 6.63 19.78
C GLN A 146 0.86 7.37 21.09
N GLN A 147 -0.16 7.70 21.89
CA GLN A 147 0.03 8.33 23.21
C GLN A 147 0.86 7.44 24.16
N SER A 148 0.65 6.12 24.13
CA SER A 148 1.46 5.18 24.92
C SER A 148 2.93 5.16 24.46
N ARG A 149 3.19 5.25 23.16
CA ARG A 149 4.54 5.30 22.61
C ARG A 149 5.25 6.60 22.97
N LEU A 150 4.55 7.72 22.91
CA LEU A 150 5.10 9.03 23.30
C LEU A 150 5.49 9.05 24.79
N ARG A 151 4.64 8.53 25.68
CA ARG A 151 5.00 8.40 27.10
C ARG A 151 6.21 7.51 27.36
N ALA A 152 6.34 6.42 26.59
CA ALA A 152 7.52 5.56 26.69
C ALA A 152 8.79 6.30 26.27
N VAL A 153 8.71 7.13 25.23
CA VAL A 153 9.83 7.98 24.77
C VAL A 153 10.14 9.08 25.78
N GLU A 154 9.13 9.75 26.34
CA GLU A 154 9.30 10.75 27.42
C GLU A 154 10.00 10.15 28.64
N ASN A 155 9.63 8.93 29.03
CA ASN A 155 10.29 8.23 30.14
C ASN A 155 11.75 7.88 29.83
N ILE A 156 12.06 7.51 28.59
CA ILE A 156 13.45 7.25 28.16
C ILE A 156 14.27 8.53 28.18
N ILE A 157 13.71 9.63 27.68
CA ILE A 157 14.36 10.95 27.68
C ILE A 157 14.60 11.42 29.11
N SER A 158 13.60 11.33 29.99
CA SER A 158 13.78 11.68 31.42
C SER A 158 14.80 10.78 32.12
N GLY A 159 14.93 9.53 31.68
CA GLY A 159 15.92 8.60 32.22
C GLY A 159 17.35 8.95 31.82
N ILE A 160 17.56 9.45 30.59
CA ILE A 160 18.87 9.86 30.07
C ILE A 160 19.38 11.11 30.82
N ASP A 161 18.51 12.09 31.09
CA ASP A 161 18.90 13.30 31.83
C ASP A 161 19.34 13.01 33.28
N THR A 162 18.85 11.92 33.89
CA THR A 162 19.30 11.49 35.23
C THR A 162 20.67 10.81 35.26
N VAL A 163 21.14 10.22 34.14
CA VAL A 163 22.41 9.50 34.11
C VAL A 163 23.60 10.44 33.89
N GLU A 164 23.39 11.60 33.25
CA GLU A 164 24.44 12.58 32.98
C GLU A 164 24.87 13.39 34.23
N GLN A 165 24.09 13.37 35.32
CA GLN A 165 24.46 13.99 36.60
C GLN A 165 25.08 13.04 37.64
N ALA A 166 25.28 11.76 37.30
CA ALA A 166 25.75 10.74 38.24
C ALA A 166 27.20 10.24 37.99
N GLN A 167 28.07 11.07 37.41
CA GLN A 167 29.52 10.81 37.45
C GLN A 167 30.21 11.62 38.56
N PRO A 168 30.65 11.00 39.67
CA PRO A 168 31.55 11.64 40.60
C PRO A 168 32.97 11.76 40.00
N LYS A 169 33.60 12.89 40.30
CA LYS A 169 35.01 13.23 40.00
C LYS A 169 36.00 12.18 40.50
#